data_AF-A0A9W9VHM6-F1
#
_entry.id   AF-A0A9W9VHM6-F1
#
_cell.length_a   1.000
_cell.length_b   1.000
_cell.length_c   1.000
_cell.angle_alpha   90.00
_cell.angle_beta   90.00
_cell.angle_gamma   90.00
#
_symmetry.space_group_name_H-M   'P 1'
#
loop_
_entity.id
_entity.type
_entity.pdbx_description
1 polymer ?
#
loop_
_entity_poly.entity_id
_entity_poly.type
_entity_poly.pdbx_seq_one_letter_code
_entity_poly.pdbx_strand_id
1 'polypeptide(L)'
;MASAKYHTTLRLIESTRLTPTEHSTWRAFLDEAVDPEHAAYYIWERIHNRQDCSTEQALHELKIDWKRLVTTLAKRELVSSQACILVEA
;
A
#
# COMPACT_ATOMS: atom_id res chain seq x y z
N MET A 1 5.78 -19.41 -8.90
CA MET A 1 6.98 -18.69 -9.35
C MET A 1 6.61 -17.23 -9.44
N ALA A 2 7.41 -16.33 -8.86
CA ALA A 2 7.10 -14.90 -8.92
C ALA A 2 7.16 -14.38 -10.37
N SER A 3 6.22 -13.53 -10.77
CA SER A 3 6.13 -13.04 -12.14
C SER A 3 7.23 -12.03 -12.46
N ALA A 4 7.48 -11.82 -13.75
CA ALA A 4 8.38 -10.77 -14.22
C ALA A 4 7.98 -9.38 -13.70
N LYS A 5 6.68 -9.14 -13.48
CA LYS A 5 6.18 -7.86 -12.95
C LYS A 5 6.51 -7.71 -11.47
N TYR A 6 6.38 -8.76 -10.66
CA TYR A 6 6.79 -8.74 -9.26
C TYR A 6 8.25 -8.33 -9.10
N HIS A 7 9.16 -9.01 -9.81
CA HIS A 7 10.59 -8.69 -9.75
C HIS A 7 10.93 -7.30 -10.29
N THR A 8 10.20 -6.83 -11.30
CA THR A 8 10.39 -5.48 -11.85
C THR A 8 9.95 -4.42 -10.85
N THR A 9 8.79 -4.58 -10.23
CA THR A 9 8.28 -3.68 -9.18
C THR A 9 9.22 -3.63 -7.98
N LEU A 10 9.71 -4.79 -7.53
CA LEU A 10 10.64 -4.86 -6.41
C LEU A 10 11.95 -4.12 -6.71
N ARG A 11 12.50 -4.31 -7.93
CA ARG A 11 13.69 -3.59 -8.37
C ARG A 11 13.47 -2.08 -8.45
N LEU A 12 12.30 -1.64 -8.93
CA LEU A 12 11.94 -0.22 -8.98
C LEU A 12 11.91 0.37 -7.56
N ILE A 13 11.25 -0.30 -6.62
CA ILE A 13 11.23 0.10 -5.22
C ILE A 13 12.67 0.18 -4.68
N GLU A 14 13.48 -0.85 -4.85
CA GLU A 14 14.86 -0.88 -4.34
C GLU A 14 15.77 0.20 -4.93
N SER A 15 15.51 0.64 -6.17
CA SER A 15 16.27 1.71 -6.82
C SER A 15 15.90 3.12 -6.35
N THR A 16 14.80 3.27 -5.62
CA THR A 16 14.30 4.58 -5.18
C THR A 16 15.02 5.12 -3.95
N ARG A 17 15.04 6.44 -3.81
CA ARG A 17 15.63 7.15 -2.66
C ARG A 17 14.68 7.23 -1.47
N LEU A 18 14.08 6.11 -1.10
CA LEU A 18 13.24 6.00 0.10
C LEU A 18 14.07 5.80 1.37
N THR A 19 13.49 6.11 2.52
CA THR A 19 14.09 5.78 3.81
C THR A 19 14.12 4.26 4.03
N PRO A 20 15.02 3.72 4.88
CA PRO A 20 15.06 2.28 5.18
C PRO A 20 13.71 1.71 5.68
N THR A 21 12.97 2.50 6.46
CA THR A 21 11.63 2.14 6.95
C THR A 21 10.60 2.06 5.84
N GLU A 22 10.66 2.96 4.85
CA GLU A 22 9.75 2.94 3.71
C GLU A 22 10.03 1.75 2.80
N HIS A 23 11.30 1.44 2.53
CA HIS A 23 11.67 0.20 1.82
C HIS A 23 11.13 -1.04 2.52
N SER A 24 11.28 -1.11 3.84
CA SER A 24 10.77 -2.23 4.65
C SER A 24 9.24 -2.32 4.59
N THR A 25 8.56 -1.17 4.58
CA THR A 25 7.09 -1.10 4.46
C THR A 25 6.63 -1.68 3.12
N TRP A 26 7.27 -1.32 2.01
CA TRP A 26 6.91 -1.83 0.70
C TRP A 26 7.23 -3.32 0.52
N ARG A 27 8.34 -3.80 1.08
CA ARG A 27 8.64 -5.24 1.10
C ARG A 27 7.59 -6.01 1.89
N ALA A 28 7.31 -5.59 3.12
CA ALA A 28 6.29 -6.23 3.95
C ALA A 28 4.92 -6.23 3.25
N PHE A 29 4.55 -5.12 2.60
CA PHE A 29 3.31 -5.08 1.82
C PHE A 29 3.26 -6.13 0.71
N LEU A 30 4.35 -6.36 -0.02
CA LEU A 30 4.40 -7.35 -1.08
C LEU A 30 4.45 -8.79 -0.53
N ASP A 31 5.24 -9.01 0.52
CA ASP A 31 5.49 -10.34 1.08
C ASP A 31 4.31 -10.86 1.91
N GLU A 32 3.60 -9.96 2.59
CA GLU A 32 2.46 -10.29 3.45
C GLU A 32 1.11 -10.12 2.74
N ALA A 33 1.11 -9.71 1.47
CA ALA A 33 -0.12 -9.62 0.69
C ALA A 33 -0.78 -11.00 0.54
N VAL A 34 -2.11 -11.02 0.59
CA VAL A 34 -2.92 -12.22 0.26
C VAL A 34 -2.62 -12.70 -1.17
N ASP A 35 -2.36 -11.76 -2.08
CA ASP A 35 -1.87 -12.03 -3.44
C ASP A 35 -0.68 -11.10 -3.75
N PRO A 36 0.57 -11.58 -3.56
CA PRO A 36 1.79 -10.82 -3.84
C PRO A 36 1.93 -10.35 -5.29
N GLU A 37 1.41 -11.13 -6.25
CA GLU A 37 1.46 -10.79 -7.67
C GLU A 37 0.54 -9.61 -7.98
N HIS A 38 -0.68 -9.68 -7.45
CA HIS A 38 -1.64 -8.60 -7.60
C HIS A 38 -1.16 -7.33 -6.89
N ALA A 39 -0.57 -7.46 -5.69
CA ALA A 39 0.01 -6.36 -4.95
C ALA A 39 1.14 -5.67 -5.73
N ALA A 40 2.05 -6.45 -6.33
CA ALA A 40 3.12 -5.91 -7.16
C ALA A 40 2.62 -5.29 -8.46
N TYR A 41 1.59 -5.88 -9.08
CA TYR A 41 0.95 -5.32 -10.26
C TYR A 41 0.27 -3.98 -9.95
N TYR A 42 -0.41 -3.88 -8.82
CA TYR A 42 -1.05 -2.66 -8.37
C TYR A 42 -0.04 -1.52 -8.17
N ILE A 43 1.09 -1.79 -7.50
CA ILE A 43 2.16 -0.78 -7.36
C ILE A 43 2.75 -0.42 -8.72
N TRP A 44 3.01 -1.42 -9.58
CA TRP A 44 3.53 -1.18 -10.93
C TRP A 44 2.63 -0.24 -11.73
N GLU A 45 1.33 -0.50 -11.74
CA GLU A 45 0.34 0.33 -12.43
C GLU A 45 0.34 1.75 -11.87
N ARG A 46 0.41 1.93 -10.54
CA ARG A 46 0.43 3.25 -9.90
C ARG A 46 1.66 4.06 -10.28
N ILE A 47 2.81 3.41 -10.47
CA ILE A 47 4.04 4.04 -10.96
C ILE A 47 3.95 4.38 -12.45
N HIS A 48 3.43 3.47 -13.29
CA HIS A 48 3.48 3.62 -14.75
C HIS A 48 2.31 4.44 -15.33
N ASN A 49 1.17 4.51 -14.65
CA ASN A 49 -0.01 5.24 -15.12
C ASN A 49 0.11 6.76 -14.92
N ARG A 50 1.21 7.23 -14.32
CA ARG A 50 1.46 8.65 -14.07
C ARG A 50 2.74 9.09 -14.77
N GLN A 51 2.59 9.70 -15.94
CA GLN A 51 3.72 10.15 -16.76
C GLN A 51 4.51 11.31 -16.13
N ASP A 52 3.90 12.05 -15.20
CA ASP A 52 4.48 13.28 -14.64
C ASP A 52 5.06 13.12 -13.22
N CYS A 53 5.06 11.92 -12.64
CA CYS A 53 5.57 11.71 -11.28
C CYS A 53 6.73 10.73 -11.24
N SER A 54 7.72 11.00 -10.38
CA SER A 54 8.79 10.04 -10.12
C SER A 54 8.24 8.81 -9.37
N THR A 55 8.98 7.71 -9.42
CA THR A 55 8.64 6.50 -8.67
C THR A 55 8.52 6.78 -7.16
N GLU A 56 9.42 7.60 -6.59
CA GLU A 56 9.35 8.03 -5.20
C GLU A 56 8.05 8.75 -4.88
N GLN A 57 7.64 9.68 -5.75
CA GLN A 57 6.42 10.44 -5.55
C GLN A 57 5.18 9.55 -5.61
N ALA A 58 5.11 8.63 -6.58
CA ALA A 58 4.03 7.66 -6.69
C ALA A 58 3.91 6.80 -5.42
N LEU A 59 5.04 6.31 -4.90
CA LEU A 59 5.08 5.52 -3.67
C LEU A 59 4.67 6.36 -2.45
N HIS A 60 5.17 7.60 -2.31
CA HIS A 60 4.78 8.50 -1.22
C HIS A 60 3.29 8.79 -1.21
N GLU A 61 2.70 9.09 -2.36
CA GLU A 61 1.26 9.32 -2.49
C GLU A 61 0.47 8.05 -2.15
N LEU A 62 0.92 6.89 -2.62
CA LEU A 62 0.28 5.63 -2.30
C LEU A 62 0.28 5.34 -0.79
N LYS A 63 1.40 5.62 -0.11
CA LYS A 63 1.50 5.52 1.36
C LYS A 63 0.50 6.44 2.05
N ILE A 64 0.33 7.68 1.56
CA ILE A 64 -0.64 8.64 2.09
C ILE A 64 -2.07 8.14 1.90
N ASP A 65 -2.39 7.63 0.72
CA ASP A 65 -3.72 7.10 0.39
C ASP A 65 -4.07 5.91 1.31
N TRP A 66 -3.13 5.00 1.55
CA TRP A 66 -3.35 3.91 2.51
C TRP A 66 -3.52 4.40 3.94
N LYS A 67 -2.71 5.36 4.39
CA LYS A 67 -2.88 5.94 5.73
C LYS A 67 -4.29 6.54 5.88
N ARG A 68 -4.79 7.21 4.85
CA ARG A 68 -6.17 7.76 4.83
C ARG A 68 -7.22 6.65 4.85
N LEU A 69 -7.03 5.59 4.07
CA LEU A 69 -7.94 4.45 4.00
C LEU A 69 -8.02 3.74 5.36
N VAL A 70 -6.88 3.37 5.95
CA VAL A 70 -6.80 2.74 7.28
C VAL A 70 -7.44 3.63 8.34
N THR A 71 -7.16 4.94 8.33
CA THR A 71 -7.78 5.87 9.28
C THR A 71 -9.29 5.93 9.12
N THR A 72 -9.79 5.86 7.89
CA THR A 72 -11.24 5.88 7.60
C THR A 72 -11.92 4.59 8.03
N LEU A 73 -11.29 3.43 7.78
CA LEU A 73 -11.81 2.14 8.21
C LEU A 73 -11.79 2.00 9.74
N ALA A 74 -10.70 2.39 10.40
CA ALA A 74 -10.61 2.37 11.86
C ALA A 74 -11.69 3.25 12.52
N LYS A 75 -11.99 4.43 11.95
CA LYS A 75 -13.11 5.27 12.40
C LYS A 75 -14.47 4.57 12.26
N ARG A 76 -14.69 3.81 11.18
CA ARG A 76 -15.93 3.05 10.99
C ARG A 76 -16.08 1.92 11.99
N GLU A 77 -15.00 1.20 12.30
CA GLU A 77 -15.01 0.17 13.35
C GLU A 77 -15.34 0.76 14.72
N LEU A 78 -14.80 1.94 15.04
CA LEU A 78 -15.13 2.65 16.27
C LEU A 78 -16.62 3.00 16.36
N VAL A 79 -17.20 3.51 15.26
CA VAL A 79 -18.64 3.83 15.18
C VAL A 79 -19.49 2.58 15.28
N SER A 80 -19.10 1.48 14.60
CA SER A 80 -19.80 0.21 14.70
C SER A 80 -19.76 -0.35 16.13
N SER A 81 -18.62 -0.24 16.81
CA SER A 81 -18.47 -0.71 18.19
C SER A 81 -19.31 0.11 19.17
N GLN A 82 -19.35 1.44 19.01
CA GLN A 82 -20.24 2.31 19.81
C GLN A 82 -21.72 2.06 19.53
N ALA A 83 -22.10 1.80 18.28
CA ALA A 83 -23.47 1.48 17.92
C ALA A 83 -23.93 0.14 18.52
N CYS A 84 -23.08 -0.89 18.54
CA CYS A 84 -23.38 -2.15 19.23
C CYS A 84 -23.62 -1.94 20.73
N ILE A 85 -22.79 -1.13 21.41
CA ILE A 85 -22.96 -0.83 22.85
C ILE A 85 -24.30 -0.15 23.15
N LEU A 86 -24.80 0.70 22.25
CA LEU A 86 -26.08 1.41 22.44
C LEU A 86 -27.32 0.56 22.14
N VAL A 87 -27.19 -0.53 21.39
CA VAL A 87 -28.31 -1.45 21.08
C VAL A 87 -28.48 -2.52 22.17
N GLU A 88 -27.43 -2.81 22.93
CA GLU A 88 -27.42 -3.80 24.02
C GLU A 88 -27.75 -3.20 25.40
N ALA A 89 -28.01 -1.89 25.50
CA ALA A 89 -28.38 -1.17 26.72
C ALA A 89 -29.90 -0.90 26.79
#